data_AF-A0A933EAG4-F1
#
_entry.id   AF-A0A933EAG4-F1
#
_cell.length_a   1.000
_cell.length_b   1.000
_cell.length_c   1.000
_cell.angle_alpha   90.00
_cell.angle_beta   90.00
_cell.angle_gamma   90.00
#
_symmetry.space_group_name_H-M   'P 1'
#
loop_
_entity.id
_entity.type
_entity.pdbx_description
1 polymer ?
#
loop_
_entity_poly.entity_id
_entity_poly.type
_entity_poly.pdbx_seq_one_letter_code
_entity_poly.pdbx_strand_id
1 'polypeptide(L)'
;MSLAEKMTENMKAAMKAKDSATLSTLRLLISALKNKKIDVQHELSETEVMDVVKSQVKQLKDSIESFKTGGREDLAQSAQVEVTALEQYLPTQMSDEELAQVVQEAVEKSGATSRADMGKVMGVAMAAVSGRADGSRVKEIVGTLLSAFVPVVVGLGLFTLDAHAAVPLIDNFTTGTSYFEFMLRIVRVLVLWMGVVAITLILSGGFQYMKASNNDNEHEIALAKIVKGLFSTLAVGGIFAFCTIYLERLY
;
A
#
# COMPACT_ATOMS: atom_id res chain seq x y z
N MET A 1 1.59 -38.41 -10.69
CA MET A 1 0.25 -38.16 -10.10
C MET A 1 -0.05 -36.69 -10.19
N SER A 2 -1.20 -36.35 -10.75
CA SER A 2 -1.71 -34.97 -10.76
C SER A 2 -2.07 -34.52 -9.34
N LEU A 3 -2.19 -33.21 -9.14
CA LEU A 3 -2.58 -32.64 -7.84
C LEU A 3 -3.95 -33.17 -7.38
N ALA A 4 -4.91 -33.31 -8.29
CA ALA A 4 -6.24 -33.84 -8.00
C ALA A 4 -6.23 -35.32 -7.60
N GLU A 5 -5.34 -36.12 -8.20
CA GLU A 5 -5.12 -37.53 -7.81
C GLU A 5 -4.53 -37.62 -6.41
N LYS A 6 -3.53 -36.79 -6.08
CA LYS A 6 -2.93 -36.73 -4.74
C LYS A 6 -3.98 -36.40 -3.67
N MET A 7 -4.87 -35.45 -3.93
CA MET A 7 -5.96 -35.11 -3.01
C MET A 7 -6.92 -36.29 -2.80
N THR A 8 -7.22 -37.03 -3.86
CA THR A 8 -8.10 -38.21 -3.79
C THR A 8 -7.45 -39.35 -2.99
N GLU A 9 -6.13 -39.54 -3.13
CA GLU A 9 -5.38 -40.50 -2.32
C GLU A 9 -5.34 -40.08 -0.85
N ASN A 10 -5.03 -38.81 -0.57
CA ASN A 10 -4.99 -38.28 0.79
C ASN A 10 -6.37 -38.33 1.48
N MET A 11 -7.47 -38.18 0.73
CA MET A 11 -8.81 -38.42 1.25
C MET A 11 -8.99 -39.88 1.70
N LYS A 12 -8.50 -40.86 0.93
CA LYS A 12 -8.53 -42.27 1.32
C LYS A 12 -7.63 -42.53 2.54
N ALA A 13 -6.48 -41.87 2.62
CA ALA A 13 -5.59 -41.94 3.77
C ALA A 13 -6.25 -41.38 5.03
N ALA A 14 -6.86 -40.19 4.95
CA ALA A 14 -7.64 -39.59 6.05
C ALA A 14 -8.79 -40.49 6.50
N MET A 15 -9.46 -41.17 5.57
CA MET A 15 -10.51 -42.15 5.88
C MET A 15 -9.98 -43.33 6.69
N LYS A 16 -8.79 -43.86 6.34
CA LYS A 16 -8.14 -44.94 7.09
C LYS A 16 -7.64 -44.48 8.46
N ALA A 17 -7.12 -43.26 8.54
CA ALA A 17 -6.63 -42.64 9.77
C ALA A 17 -7.75 -42.17 10.71
N LYS A 18 -9.02 -42.22 10.26
CA LYS A 18 -10.20 -41.69 10.98
C LYS A 18 -10.08 -40.20 11.35
N ASP A 19 -9.32 -39.44 10.55
CA ASP A 19 -9.25 -37.99 10.69
C ASP A 19 -10.49 -37.37 10.05
N SER A 20 -11.52 -37.12 10.87
CA SER A 20 -12.80 -36.61 10.40
C SER A 20 -12.71 -35.21 9.81
N ALA A 21 -11.85 -34.35 10.37
CA ALA A 21 -11.71 -32.96 9.95
C ALA A 21 -11.05 -32.88 8.56
N THR A 22 -9.89 -33.53 8.39
CA THR A 22 -9.22 -33.58 7.09
C THR A 22 -10.07 -34.28 6.04
N LEU A 23 -10.81 -35.33 6.41
CA LEU A 23 -11.72 -36.04 5.50
C LEU A 23 -12.87 -35.16 5.01
N SER A 24 -13.53 -34.38 5.88
CA SER A 24 -14.61 -33.47 5.48
C SER A 24 -14.09 -32.38 4.55
N THR A 25 -12.95 -31.76 4.89
CA THR A 25 -12.36 -30.69 4.10
C THR A 25 -11.94 -31.17 2.71
N LEU A 26 -11.30 -32.35 2.61
CA LEU A 26 -10.92 -32.93 1.32
C LEU A 26 -12.12 -33.32 0.47
N ARG A 27 -13.22 -33.83 1.06
CA ARG A 27 -14.45 -34.11 0.31
C ARG A 27 -15.09 -32.85 -0.27
N LEU A 28 -15.07 -31.76 0.50
CA LEU A 28 -15.60 -30.48 0.08
C LEU A 28 -14.75 -29.89 -1.04
N LEU A 29 -13.42 -29.97 -0.93
CA LEU A 29 -12.49 -29.58 -2.00
C LEU A 29 -12.70 -30.38 -3.29
N ILE A 30 -12.80 -31.71 -3.20
CA ILE A 30 -13.04 -32.57 -4.38
C ILE A 30 -14.38 -32.23 -5.04
N SER A 31 -15.40 -31.90 -4.25
CA SER A 31 -16.69 -31.45 -4.77
C SER A 31 -16.56 -30.11 -5.49
N ALA A 32 -15.80 -29.16 -4.93
CA ALA A 32 -15.52 -27.88 -5.58
C ALA A 32 -14.76 -28.05 -6.91
N LEU A 33 -13.78 -28.95 -6.97
CA LEU A 33 -13.09 -29.30 -8.21
C LEU A 33 -14.04 -29.90 -9.25
N LYS A 34 -14.92 -30.81 -8.85
CA LYS A 34 -15.95 -31.37 -9.75
C LYS A 34 -16.91 -30.30 -10.27
N ASN A 35 -17.36 -29.40 -9.41
CA ASN A 35 -18.22 -28.28 -9.82
C ASN A 35 -17.50 -27.40 -10.83
N LYS A 36 -16.23 -27.03 -10.56
CA LYS A 36 -15.43 -26.25 -11.50
C LYS A 36 -15.28 -26.97 -12.84
N LYS A 37 -15.03 -28.29 -12.85
CA LYS A 37 -14.97 -29.11 -14.06
C LYS A 37 -16.24 -29.03 -14.89
N ILE A 38 -17.40 -29.09 -14.22
CA ILE A 38 -18.71 -28.96 -14.87
C ILE A 38 -18.87 -27.56 -15.47
N ASP A 39 -18.46 -26.51 -14.73
CA ASP A 39 -18.56 -25.12 -15.17
C ASP A 39 -17.70 -24.84 -16.41
N VAL A 40 -16.46 -25.33 -16.45
CA VAL A 40 -15.55 -25.10 -17.59
C VAL A 40 -15.73 -26.09 -18.73
N GLN A 41 -16.47 -27.19 -18.52
CA GLN A 41 -16.76 -28.22 -19.54
C GLN A 41 -15.53 -28.88 -20.19
N HIS A 42 -14.38 -28.87 -19.51
CA HIS A 42 -13.17 -29.58 -19.92
C HIS A 42 -12.43 -30.17 -18.70
N GLU A 43 -11.40 -30.99 -18.95
CA GLU A 43 -10.52 -31.45 -17.87
C GLU A 43 -9.76 -30.26 -17.27
N LEU A 44 -9.72 -30.17 -15.94
CA LEU A 44 -8.99 -29.10 -15.27
C LEU A 44 -7.49 -29.25 -15.51
N SER A 45 -6.86 -28.16 -15.94
CA SER A 45 -5.41 -28.02 -15.92
C SER A 45 -4.90 -27.92 -14.47
N GLU A 46 -3.61 -28.20 -14.24
CA GLU A 46 -3.03 -28.09 -12.89
C GLU A 46 -3.14 -26.67 -12.31
N THR A 47 -3.08 -25.65 -13.17
CA THR A 47 -3.28 -24.25 -12.79
C THR A 47 -4.70 -24.01 -12.27
N GLU A 48 -5.72 -24.55 -12.93
CA GLU A 48 -7.10 -24.36 -12.48
C GLU A 48 -7.41 -25.15 -11.21
N VAL A 49 -6.82 -26.35 -11.06
CA VAL A 49 -6.90 -27.10 -9.79
C VAL A 49 -6.29 -26.26 -8.65
N MET A 50 -5.13 -25.66 -8.89
CA MET A 50 -4.47 -24.78 -7.92
C MET A 50 -5.34 -23.57 -7.56
N ASP A 51 -5.99 -22.94 -8.54
CA ASP A 51 -6.87 -21.80 -8.31
C ASP A 51 -8.09 -22.14 -7.45
N VAL A 52 -8.68 -23.33 -7.65
CA VAL A 52 -9.77 -23.82 -6.81
C VAL A 52 -9.29 -24.04 -5.37
N VAL A 53 -8.10 -24.62 -5.17
CA VAL A 53 -7.53 -24.81 -3.81
C VAL A 53 -7.31 -23.46 -3.12
N LYS A 54 -6.73 -22.49 -3.83
CA LYS A 54 -6.52 -21.13 -3.31
C LYS A 54 -7.84 -20.48 -2.91
N SER A 55 -8.87 -20.61 -3.75
CA SER A 55 -10.22 -20.10 -3.46
C SER A 55 -10.80 -20.72 -2.18
N GLN A 56 -10.66 -22.04 -1.98
CA GLN A 56 -11.18 -22.68 -0.77
C GLN A 56 -10.42 -22.27 0.49
N VAL A 57 -9.09 -22.15 0.41
CA VAL A 57 -8.30 -21.64 1.54
C VAL A 57 -8.71 -20.21 1.89
N LYS A 58 -8.96 -19.36 0.88
CA LYS A 58 -9.42 -17.99 1.10
C LYS A 58 -10.79 -17.96 1.81
N GLN A 59 -11.77 -18.71 1.32
CA GLN A 59 -13.10 -18.78 1.95
C GLN A 59 -13.02 -19.21 3.43
N LEU A 60 -12.13 -20.15 3.76
CA LEU A 60 -11.91 -20.56 5.15
C LEU A 60 -11.25 -19.46 5.98
N LYS A 61 -10.26 -18.73 5.44
CA LYS A 61 -9.62 -17.59 6.13
C LYS A 61 -10.62 -16.45 6.40
N ASP A 62 -11.45 -16.11 5.42
CA ASP A 62 -12.51 -15.11 5.55
C ASP A 62 -13.56 -15.56 6.61
N SER A 63 -13.84 -16.87 6.68
CA SER A 63 -14.72 -17.45 7.70
C SER A 63 -14.10 -17.39 9.10
N ILE A 64 -12.80 -17.64 9.25
CA ILE A 64 -12.07 -17.51 10.52
C ILE A 64 -12.20 -16.08 11.05
N GLU A 65 -11.96 -15.08 10.21
CA GLU A 65 -12.09 -13.67 10.61
C GLU A 65 -13.52 -13.33 11.03
N SER A 66 -14.51 -13.83 10.28
CA SER A 66 -15.92 -13.66 10.58
C SER A 66 -16.31 -14.31 11.93
N PHE A 67 -15.82 -15.52 12.21
CA PHE A 67 -16.07 -16.23 13.47
C PHE A 67 -15.40 -15.55 14.66
N LYS A 68 -14.16 -15.07 14.50
CA LYS A 68 -13.46 -14.29 15.53
C LYS A 68 -14.20 -13.00 15.86
N THR A 69 -14.65 -12.28 14.84
CA THR A 69 -15.45 -11.05 15.00
C THR A 69 -16.78 -11.34 15.72
N GLY A 70 -17.37 -12.51 15.46
CA GLY A 70 -18.58 -12.98 16.14
C GLY A 70 -18.36 -13.62 17.52
N GLY A 71 -17.13 -13.64 18.06
CA GLY A 71 -16.81 -14.24 19.36
C GLY A 71 -16.91 -15.77 19.41
N ARG A 72 -16.90 -16.45 18.25
CA ARG A 72 -17.02 -17.91 18.10
C ARG A 72 -15.67 -18.57 17.87
N GLU A 73 -14.84 -18.57 18.90
CA GLU A 73 -13.47 -19.11 18.84
C GLU A 73 -13.44 -20.62 18.54
N ASP A 74 -14.49 -21.34 18.94
CA ASP A 74 -14.68 -22.77 18.65
C ASP A 74 -14.72 -23.05 17.14
N LEU A 75 -15.47 -22.23 16.40
CA LEU A 75 -15.59 -22.34 14.95
C LEU A 75 -14.34 -21.83 14.23
N ALA A 76 -13.70 -20.79 14.77
CA ALA A 76 -12.44 -20.27 14.25
C ALA A 76 -11.32 -21.32 14.34
N GLN A 77 -11.21 -22.04 15.46
CA GLN A 77 -10.25 -23.12 15.62
C GLN A 77 -10.52 -24.29 14.67
N SER A 78 -11.78 -24.69 14.51
CA SER A 78 -12.15 -25.74 13.55
C SER A 78 -11.73 -25.35 12.14
N ALA A 79 -12.09 -24.13 11.68
CA ALA A 79 -11.71 -23.64 10.37
C ALA A 79 -10.19 -23.51 10.19
N GLN A 80 -9.43 -23.19 11.25
CA GLN A 80 -7.96 -23.15 11.21
C GLN A 80 -7.34 -24.53 10.96
N VAL A 81 -7.93 -25.60 11.51
CA VAL A 81 -7.52 -26.98 11.21
C VAL A 81 -7.75 -27.30 9.73
N GLU A 82 -8.89 -26.89 9.18
CA GLU A 82 -9.20 -27.08 7.77
C GLU A 82 -8.24 -26.33 6.84
N VAL A 83 -7.90 -25.08 7.18
CA VAL A 83 -6.88 -24.29 6.46
C VAL A 83 -5.55 -25.03 6.45
N THR A 84 -5.10 -25.52 7.61
CA THR A 84 -3.83 -26.26 7.74
C THR A 84 -3.83 -27.52 6.88
N ALA A 85 -4.95 -28.22 6.83
CA ALA A 85 -5.12 -29.42 5.98
C ALA A 85 -5.10 -29.11 4.48
N LEU A 86 -5.43 -27.88 4.05
CA LEU A 86 -5.36 -27.46 2.65
C LEU A 86 -4.02 -26.81 2.27
N GLU A 87 -3.36 -26.15 3.21
CA GLU A 87 -2.08 -25.45 2.99
C GLU A 87 -0.96 -26.40 2.53
N GLN A 88 -1.02 -27.69 2.88
CA GLN A 88 -0.10 -28.72 2.37
C GLN A 88 -0.13 -28.90 0.84
N TYR A 89 -1.18 -28.46 0.16
CA TYR A 89 -1.32 -28.54 -1.31
C TYR A 89 -0.97 -27.22 -2.00
N LEU A 90 -0.74 -26.15 -1.24
CA LEU A 90 -0.31 -24.86 -1.77
C LEU A 90 1.21 -24.75 -1.72
N PRO A 91 1.84 -24.06 -2.69
CA PRO A 91 3.24 -23.67 -2.55
C PRO A 91 3.40 -22.77 -1.32
N THR A 92 4.57 -22.81 -0.69
CA THR A 92 4.88 -22.01 0.50
C THR A 92 4.52 -20.55 0.27
N GLN A 93 3.52 -20.09 1.00
CA GLN A 93 3.02 -18.72 0.95
C GLN A 93 4.12 -17.78 1.43
N MET A 94 4.33 -16.68 0.71
CA MET A 94 5.25 -15.63 1.14
C MET A 94 4.71 -14.93 2.38
N SER A 95 5.61 -14.58 3.30
CA SER A 95 5.26 -13.76 4.46
C SER A 95 4.80 -12.37 3.99
N ASP A 96 4.13 -11.62 4.88
CA ASP A 96 3.69 -10.26 4.56
C ASP A 96 4.89 -9.34 4.24
N GLU A 97 6.04 -9.55 4.89
CA GLU A 97 7.27 -8.80 4.66
C GLU A 97 7.90 -9.11 3.29
N GLU A 98 8.01 -10.40 2.95
CA GLU A 98 8.52 -10.82 1.64
C GLU A 98 7.60 -10.35 0.51
N LEU A 99 6.29 -10.42 0.73
CA LEU A 99 5.29 -9.95 -0.22
C LEU A 99 5.40 -8.44 -0.43
N ALA A 100 5.59 -7.66 0.63
CA ALA A 100 5.78 -6.22 0.54
C ALA A 100 7.03 -5.85 -0.29
N GLN A 101 8.16 -6.56 -0.07
CA GLN A 101 9.37 -6.35 -0.86
C GLN A 101 9.16 -6.65 -2.35
N VAL A 102 8.54 -7.79 -2.68
CA VAL A 102 8.27 -8.14 -4.08
C VAL A 102 7.34 -7.14 -4.75
N VAL A 103 6.33 -6.65 -4.03
CA VAL A 103 5.42 -5.63 -4.55
C VAL A 103 6.14 -4.30 -4.75
N GLN A 104 7.03 -3.91 -3.84
CA GLN A 104 7.84 -2.70 -3.98
C GLN A 104 8.72 -2.76 -5.23
N GLU A 105 9.44 -3.86 -5.44
CA GLU A 105 10.21 -4.06 -6.67
C GLU A 105 9.33 -4.02 -7.93
N ALA A 106 8.11 -4.55 -7.86
CA ALA A 106 7.18 -4.51 -8.98
C ALA A 106 6.69 -3.08 -9.29
N VAL A 107 6.49 -2.26 -8.26
CA VAL A 107 6.18 -0.82 -8.42
C VAL A 107 7.34 -0.09 -9.08
N GLU A 108 8.57 -0.33 -8.63
CA GLU A 108 9.78 0.27 -9.21
C GLU A 108 9.98 -0.14 -10.67
N LYS A 109 9.92 -1.44 -10.97
CA LYS A 109 10.07 -1.98 -12.34
C LYS A 109 8.98 -1.49 -13.29
N SER A 110 7.78 -1.22 -12.78
CA SER A 110 6.66 -0.73 -13.57
C SER A 110 6.62 0.78 -13.74
N GLY A 111 7.42 1.54 -12.97
CA GLY A 111 7.44 3.00 -12.99
C GLY A 111 6.11 3.65 -12.59
N ALA A 112 5.27 2.93 -11.84
CA ALA A 112 3.93 3.37 -11.49
C ALA A 112 3.97 4.46 -10.42
N THR A 113 3.37 5.62 -10.70
CA THR A 113 3.33 6.76 -9.76
C THR A 113 1.94 7.05 -9.22
N SER A 114 0.91 6.38 -9.74
CA SER A 114 -0.48 6.70 -9.43
C SER A 114 -1.35 5.45 -9.28
N ARG A 115 -2.49 5.59 -8.59
CA ARG A 115 -3.52 4.54 -8.54
C ARG A 115 -4.05 4.14 -9.93
N ALA A 116 -3.91 4.99 -10.94
CA ALA A 116 -4.30 4.66 -12.32
C ALA A 116 -3.40 3.57 -12.92
N ASP A 117 -2.16 3.43 -12.44
CA ASP A 117 -1.19 2.44 -12.89
C ASP A 117 -1.27 1.11 -12.11
N MET A 118 -2.26 0.97 -11.21
CA MET A 118 -2.52 -0.26 -10.45
C MET A 118 -2.52 -1.51 -11.32
N GLY A 119 -3.14 -1.45 -12.51
CA GLY A 119 -3.19 -2.59 -13.43
C GLY A 119 -1.80 -3.04 -13.93
N LYS A 120 -0.87 -2.09 -14.14
CA LYS A 120 0.50 -2.38 -14.56
C LYS A 120 1.30 -3.04 -13.43
N VAL A 121 1.21 -2.48 -12.22
CA VAL A 121 1.88 -3.04 -11.04
C VAL A 121 1.35 -4.45 -10.76
N MET A 122 0.04 -4.65 -10.82
CA MET A 122 -0.58 -5.96 -10.60
C MET A 122 -0.05 -7.02 -11.57
N GLY A 123 0.15 -6.69 -12.85
CA GLY A 123 0.73 -7.62 -13.81
C GLY A 123 2.16 -8.05 -13.46
N VAL A 124 3.01 -7.08 -13.12
CA VAL A 124 4.42 -7.35 -12.75
C VAL A 124 4.51 -8.08 -11.42
N ALA A 125 3.74 -7.65 -10.42
CA ALA A 125 3.70 -8.27 -9.11
C ALA A 125 3.20 -9.71 -9.20
N MET A 126 2.07 -9.96 -9.87
CA MET A 126 1.51 -11.32 -10.01
C MET A 126 2.46 -12.28 -10.73
N ALA A 127 3.24 -11.80 -11.71
CA ALA A 127 4.31 -12.58 -12.33
C ALA A 127 5.43 -12.90 -11.33
N ALA A 128 5.85 -11.93 -10.52
CA ALA A 128 6.92 -12.10 -9.53
C ALA A 128 6.54 -13.02 -8.37
N VAL A 129 5.30 -12.92 -7.83
CA VAL A 129 4.83 -13.84 -6.79
C VAL A 129 4.53 -15.25 -7.31
N SER A 130 4.33 -15.44 -8.62
CA SER A 130 4.16 -16.77 -9.24
C SER A 130 3.17 -17.69 -8.51
N GLY A 131 2.11 -17.10 -7.94
CA GLY A 131 1.08 -17.83 -7.19
C GLY A 131 1.44 -18.21 -5.74
N ARG A 132 2.54 -17.70 -5.19
CA ARG A 132 2.95 -17.80 -3.77
C ARG A 132 2.31 -16.74 -2.85
N ALA A 133 1.43 -15.91 -3.40
CA ALA A 133 0.62 -14.97 -2.65
C ALA A 133 -0.78 -14.84 -3.30
N ASP A 134 -1.76 -14.47 -2.50
CA ASP A 134 -3.12 -14.22 -2.96
C ASP A 134 -3.20 -12.86 -3.68
N GLY A 135 -3.90 -12.81 -4.82
CA GLY A 135 -4.04 -11.57 -5.60
C GLY A 135 -4.77 -10.45 -4.84
N SER A 136 -5.61 -10.79 -3.85
CA SER A 136 -6.26 -9.78 -2.99
C SER A 136 -5.23 -9.13 -2.04
N ARG A 137 -4.33 -9.94 -1.45
CA ARG A 137 -3.23 -9.43 -0.59
C ARG A 137 -2.29 -8.54 -1.40
N VAL A 138 -1.92 -8.98 -2.61
CA VAL A 138 -1.11 -8.16 -3.53
C VAL A 138 -1.81 -6.83 -3.83
N LYS A 139 -3.09 -6.87 -4.19
CA LYS A 139 -3.87 -5.66 -4.51
C LYS A 139 -3.96 -4.68 -3.34
N GLU A 140 -4.14 -5.19 -2.13
CA GLU A 140 -4.20 -4.37 -0.92
C GLU A 140 -2.86 -3.67 -0.65
N ILE A 141 -1.76 -4.40 -0.72
CA ILE A 141 -0.40 -3.85 -0.52
C ILE A 141 -0.07 -2.83 -1.61
N VAL A 142 -0.33 -3.15 -2.89
CA VAL A 142 -0.16 -2.21 -4.02
C VAL A 142 -1.01 -0.97 -3.80
N GLY A 143 -2.27 -1.13 -3.35
CA GLY A 143 -3.19 -0.03 -3.10
C GLY A 143 -2.72 0.90 -1.98
N THR A 144 -2.14 0.35 -0.93
CA THR A 144 -1.53 1.09 0.17
C THR A 144 -0.30 1.86 -0.31
N LEU A 145 0.63 1.19 -1.00
CA LEU A 145 1.87 1.80 -1.52
C LEU A 145 1.59 2.92 -2.53
N LEU A 146 0.70 2.70 -3.49
CA LEU A 146 0.34 3.72 -4.49
C LEU A 146 -0.45 4.87 -3.88
N SER A 147 -1.21 4.65 -2.80
CA SER A 147 -1.93 5.73 -2.11
C SER A 147 -1.01 6.62 -1.27
N ALA A 148 0.06 6.06 -0.71
CA ALA A 148 1.12 6.82 -0.03
C ALA A 148 1.94 7.69 -1.01
N PHE A 149 2.03 7.29 -2.28
CA PHE A 149 2.75 8.02 -3.33
C PHE A 149 2.07 9.36 -3.73
N VAL A 150 0.74 9.45 -3.62
CA VAL A 150 -0.07 10.59 -4.08
C VAL A 150 0.24 11.92 -3.35
N PRO A 151 0.31 11.97 -2.01
CA PRO A 151 0.63 13.24 -1.34
C PRO A 151 2.10 13.67 -1.50
N VAL A 152 3.02 12.76 -1.80
CA VAL A 152 4.46 13.09 -1.94
C VAL A 152 4.76 13.69 -3.32
N VAL A 153 4.24 13.09 -4.41
CA VAL A 153 4.57 13.51 -5.78
C VAL A 153 3.80 14.76 -6.22
N VAL A 154 2.56 14.94 -5.79
CA VAL A 154 1.75 16.12 -6.15
C VAL A 154 2.19 17.37 -5.38
N GLY A 155 2.77 17.22 -4.18
CA GLY A 155 3.39 18.31 -3.43
C GLY A 155 4.79 18.72 -3.91
N LEU A 156 5.52 17.81 -4.57
CA LEU A 156 6.87 18.02 -5.13
C LEU A 156 6.90 18.42 -6.61
N GLY A 157 5.75 18.66 -7.24
CA GLY A 157 5.60 18.81 -8.69
C GLY A 157 6.10 20.13 -9.32
N LEU A 158 6.96 20.91 -8.67
CA LEU A 158 7.52 22.15 -9.26
C LEU A 158 9.04 22.15 -9.47
N PHE A 159 9.77 21.10 -9.07
CA PHE A 159 11.19 20.97 -9.38
C PHE A 159 11.55 19.51 -9.63
N THR A 160 11.33 19.03 -10.85
CA THR A 160 12.01 17.84 -11.35
C THR A 160 13.46 18.21 -11.67
N LEU A 161 14.35 18.00 -10.70
CA LEU A 161 15.76 17.68 -10.92
C LEU A 161 16.00 16.38 -10.15
N ASP A 162 16.26 15.32 -10.91
CA ASP A 162 16.60 13.96 -10.47
C ASP A 162 15.70 13.28 -9.43
N ALA A 163 14.64 12.63 -9.94
CA ALA A 163 13.84 11.65 -9.20
C ALA A 163 14.65 10.44 -8.69
N HIS A 164 15.90 10.26 -9.13
CA HIS A 164 16.80 9.19 -8.67
C HIS A 164 17.40 9.47 -7.28
N ALA A 165 17.40 10.73 -6.80
CA ALA A 165 17.90 11.08 -5.47
C ALA A 165 16.84 10.99 -4.35
N ALA A 166 15.57 10.74 -4.71
CA ALA A 166 14.47 10.59 -3.75
C ALA A 166 14.17 9.11 -3.41
N VAL A 167 14.83 8.15 -4.06
CA VAL A 167 14.64 6.71 -3.84
C VAL A 167 15.19 6.21 -2.49
N PRO A 168 16.28 6.75 -1.88
CA PRO A 168 16.73 6.26 -0.57
C PRO A 168 15.93 6.86 0.60
N LEU A 169 14.62 7.12 0.43
CA LEU A 169 13.73 7.60 1.49
C LEU A 169 12.91 6.49 2.16
N ILE A 170 12.97 5.24 1.67
CA ILE A 170 12.15 4.13 2.19
C ILE A 170 12.99 3.03 2.86
N ASP A 171 14.28 2.88 2.53
CA ASP A 171 15.12 1.79 3.05
C ASP A 171 15.52 1.93 4.53
N ASN A 172 15.42 3.12 5.13
CA ASN A 172 15.95 3.40 6.48
C ASN A 172 14.87 3.75 7.53
N PHE A 173 13.66 3.20 7.44
CA PHE A 173 12.63 3.41 8.47
C PHE A 173 12.91 2.72 9.82
N THR A 174 13.99 1.94 9.93
CA THR A 174 14.32 1.13 11.13
C THR A 174 15.36 1.73 12.08
N THR A 175 15.81 2.98 11.87
CA THR A 175 16.74 3.67 12.78
C THR A 175 16.17 5.02 13.21
N GLY A 176 16.07 5.27 14.52
CA GLY A 176 15.36 6.42 15.11
C GLY A 176 15.84 7.82 14.66
N THR A 177 16.98 7.93 13.98
CA THR A 177 17.47 9.17 13.33
C THR A 177 16.70 9.53 12.05
N SER A 178 16.14 8.54 11.35
CA SER A 178 15.44 8.70 10.05
C SER A 178 14.10 9.43 10.15
N TYR A 179 13.34 9.21 11.23
CA TYR A 179 12.04 9.87 11.43
C TYR A 179 12.17 11.38 11.62
N PHE A 180 13.22 11.83 12.31
CA PHE A 180 13.47 13.24 12.56
C PHE A 180 13.90 13.96 11.27
N GLU A 181 14.75 13.33 10.46
CA GLU A 181 15.10 13.83 9.13
C GLU A 181 13.89 13.92 8.19
N PHE A 182 13.05 12.88 8.18
CA PHE A 182 11.81 12.87 7.40
C PHE A 182 10.87 14.01 7.81
N MET A 183 10.70 14.21 9.13
CA MET A 183 9.91 15.32 9.66
C MET A 183 10.49 16.69 9.25
N LEU A 184 11.80 16.87 9.35
CA LEU A 184 12.46 18.12 8.93
C LEU A 184 12.29 18.41 7.43
N ARG A 185 12.31 17.37 6.58
CA ARG A 185 12.03 17.50 5.14
C ARG A 185 10.59 17.94 4.88
N ILE A 186 9.62 17.35 5.58
CA ILE A 186 8.21 17.78 5.51
C ILE A 186 8.06 19.24 5.96
N VAL A 187 8.67 19.61 7.09
CA VAL A 187 8.63 20.99 7.61
C VAL A 187 9.22 21.96 6.59
N ARG A 188 10.33 21.61 5.93
CA ARG A 188 10.94 22.44 4.89
C ARG A 188 10.00 22.71 3.71
N VAL A 189 9.24 21.70 3.27
CA VAL A 189 8.24 21.85 2.20
C VAL A 189 7.07 22.74 2.65
N LEU A 190 6.57 22.56 3.87
CA LEU A 190 5.50 23.40 4.42
C LEU A 190 5.92 24.86 4.56
N VAL A 191 7.17 25.11 4.95
CA VAL A 191 7.75 26.45 5.07
C VAL A 191 7.82 27.14 3.71
N LEU A 192 8.16 26.42 2.64
CA LEU A 192 8.11 26.97 1.27
C LEU A 192 6.69 27.39 0.85
N TRP A 193 5.67 26.58 1.18
CA TRP A 193 4.27 26.93 0.95
C TRP A 193 3.84 28.20 1.70
N MET A 194 4.30 28.35 2.95
CA MET A 194 4.10 29.59 3.72
C MET A 194 4.76 30.80 3.05
N GLY A 195 5.89 30.61 2.36
CA GLY A 195 6.53 31.64 1.54
C GLY A 195 5.66 32.12 0.37
N VAL A 196 4.98 31.19 -0.32
CA VAL A 196 4.02 31.53 -1.39
C VAL A 196 2.85 32.34 -0.83
N VAL A 197 2.33 31.96 0.34
CA VAL A 197 1.27 32.72 1.04
C VAL A 197 1.76 34.12 1.43
N ALA A 198 3.01 34.25 1.89
CA ALA A 198 3.58 35.53 2.25
C ALA A 198 3.71 36.47 1.03
N ILE A 199 4.17 35.95 -0.11
CA ILE A 199 4.27 36.72 -1.37
C ILE A 199 2.88 37.15 -1.86
N THR A 200 1.89 36.27 -1.82
CA THR A 200 0.52 36.60 -2.22
C THR A 200 -0.11 37.68 -1.32
N LEU A 201 0.22 37.73 -0.02
CA LEU A 201 -0.17 38.83 0.86
C LEU A 201 0.47 40.17 0.45
N ILE A 202 1.75 40.17 0.08
CA ILE A 202 2.44 41.37 -0.41
C ILE A 202 1.77 41.88 -1.69
N LEU A 203 1.56 40.99 -2.67
CA LEU A 203 0.93 41.35 -3.94
C LEU A 203 -0.49 41.84 -3.74
N SER A 204 -1.30 41.12 -2.95
CA SER A 204 -2.68 41.52 -2.63
C SER A 204 -2.73 42.88 -1.95
N GLY A 205 -1.85 43.13 -0.98
CA GLY A 205 -1.72 44.43 -0.33
C GLY A 205 -1.32 45.54 -1.31
N GLY A 206 -0.35 45.29 -2.19
CA GLY A 206 0.07 46.25 -3.23
C GLY A 206 -1.06 46.61 -4.20
N PHE A 207 -1.83 45.63 -4.67
CA PHE A 207 -2.99 45.87 -5.52
C PHE A 207 -4.11 46.64 -4.79
N GLN A 208 -4.32 46.37 -3.51
CA GLN A 208 -5.30 47.12 -2.71
C GLN A 208 -4.86 48.56 -2.49
N TYR A 209 -3.58 48.79 -2.24
CA TYR A 209 -3.02 50.14 -2.10
C TYR A 209 -3.22 50.99 -3.37
N MET A 210 -3.04 50.39 -4.55
CA MET A 210 -3.26 51.07 -5.84
C MET A 210 -4.74 51.35 -6.15
N LYS A 211 -5.67 50.55 -5.60
CA LYS A 211 -7.12 50.71 -5.82
C LYS A 211 -7.78 51.65 -4.80
N ALA A 212 -7.16 51.83 -3.65
CA ALA A 212 -7.64 52.74 -2.63
C ALA A 212 -7.60 54.17 -3.19
N SER A 213 -8.77 54.78 -3.36
CA SER A 213 -8.94 56.11 -3.95
C SER A 213 -9.28 57.11 -2.84
N ASN A 214 -8.28 57.81 -2.32
CA ASN A 214 -8.40 58.86 -1.29
C ASN A 214 -9.09 58.40 0.01
N ASN A 215 -9.07 57.09 0.29
CA ASN A 215 -9.60 56.48 1.50
C ASN A 215 -8.43 56.01 2.38
N ASP A 216 -8.05 56.83 3.35
CA ASP A 216 -6.88 56.58 4.21
C ASP A 216 -6.95 55.23 4.94
N ASN A 217 -8.15 54.78 5.31
CA ASN A 217 -8.36 53.50 5.98
C ASN A 217 -8.01 52.31 5.06
N GLU A 218 -8.30 52.41 3.77
CA GLU A 218 -7.96 51.35 2.80
C GLU A 218 -6.46 51.29 2.52
N HIS A 219 -5.79 52.45 2.49
CA HIS A 219 -4.33 52.52 2.40
C HIS A 219 -3.67 51.89 3.63
N GLU A 220 -4.18 52.14 4.84
CA GLU A 220 -3.65 51.55 6.08
C GLU A 220 -3.82 50.02 6.10
N ILE A 221 -4.99 49.51 5.71
CA ILE A 221 -5.25 48.06 5.61
C ILE A 221 -4.33 47.41 4.57
N ALA A 222 -4.13 48.07 3.43
CA ALA A 222 -3.25 47.59 2.38
C ALA A 222 -1.78 47.54 2.84
N LEU A 223 -1.30 48.60 3.50
CA LEU A 223 0.04 48.65 4.08
C LEU A 223 0.23 47.57 5.15
N ALA A 224 -0.76 47.35 6.02
CA ALA A 224 -0.71 46.30 7.03
C ALA A 224 -0.56 44.89 6.41
N LYS A 225 -1.18 44.64 5.26
CA LYS A 225 -1.01 43.37 4.52
C LYS A 225 0.38 43.22 3.91
N ILE A 226 0.92 44.30 3.34
CA ILE A 226 2.28 44.32 2.80
C ILE A 226 3.29 44.03 3.91
N VAL A 227 3.17 44.73 5.05
CA VAL A 227 4.05 44.56 6.20
C VAL A 227 3.97 43.14 6.76
N LYS A 228 2.77 42.60 6.96
CA LYS A 228 2.58 41.20 7.40
C LYS A 228 3.20 40.20 6.42
N GLY A 229 3.04 40.42 5.12
CA GLY A 229 3.66 39.60 4.09
C GLY A 229 5.20 39.66 4.16
N LEU A 230 5.78 40.84 4.35
CA LEU A 230 7.23 41.04 4.42
C LEU A 230 7.87 40.41 5.67
N PHE A 231 7.22 40.51 6.83
CA PHE A 231 7.68 39.80 8.04
C PHE A 231 7.54 38.29 7.90
N SER A 232 6.47 37.82 7.27
CA SER A 232 6.26 36.40 7.01
C SER A 232 7.31 35.82 6.06
N THR A 233 7.70 36.53 4.99
CA THR A 233 8.77 36.07 4.09
C THR A 233 10.13 35.98 4.80
N LEU A 234 10.47 36.94 5.66
CA LEU A 234 11.69 36.89 6.48
C LEU A 234 11.69 35.72 7.45
N ALA A 235 10.57 35.48 8.15
CA ALA A 235 10.43 34.35 9.06
C ALA A 235 10.55 33.01 8.34
N VAL A 236 9.87 32.87 7.19
CA VAL A 236 9.96 31.68 6.32
C VAL A 236 11.40 31.43 5.87
N GLY A 237 12.11 32.46 5.42
CA GLY A 237 13.51 32.35 5.01
C GLY A 237 14.41 31.89 6.15
N GLY A 238 14.22 32.43 7.36
CA GLY A 238 14.96 32.03 8.55
C GLY A 238 14.73 30.58 8.95
N ILE A 239 13.47 30.12 9.00
CA ILE A 239 13.12 28.73 9.32
C ILE A 239 13.67 27.78 8.24
N PHE A 240 13.56 28.14 6.97
CA PHE A 240 14.09 27.35 5.87
C PHE A 240 15.62 27.19 5.95
N ALA A 241 16.33 28.28 6.23
CA ALA A 241 17.78 28.26 6.43
C ALA A 241 18.16 27.39 7.64
N PHE A 242 17.44 27.52 8.76
CA PHE A 242 17.65 26.70 9.95
C PHE A 242 17.46 25.21 9.66
N CYS A 243 16.34 24.82 9.03
CA CYS A 243 16.09 23.43 8.64
C CYS A 243 17.16 22.90 7.68
N THR A 244 17.65 23.74 6.75
CA THR A 244 18.68 23.35 5.78
C THR A 244 20.02 23.09 6.46
N ILE A 245 20.48 24.02 7.32
CA ILE A 245 21.74 23.86 8.08
C ILE A 245 21.67 22.65 9.01
N TYR A 246 20.50 22.40 9.63
CA TYR A 246 20.34 21.26 10.53
C TYR A 246 20.34 19.93 9.78
N LEU A 247 19.71 19.87 8.60
CA LEU A 247 19.77 18.70 7.72
C LEU A 247 21.20 18.43 7.24
N GLU A 248 21.96 19.46 6.84
CA GLU A 248 23.36 19.32 6.42
C GLU A 248 24.29 18.83 7.54
N ARG A 249 23.98 19.09 8.82
CA ARG A 249 24.74 18.58 9.97
C ARG A 249 24.42 17.14 10.36
N LEU A 250 23.32 16.58 9.87
CA LEU A 250 22.90 15.21 10.16
C LEU A 250 23.52 14.19 9.17
N TYR A 251 24.00 14.66 8.01
CA TYR A 251 24.77 13.89 7.02
C TYR A 251 26.28 14.04 7.27
#